data_AF-A0A947ASJ7-F1
#
_entry.id   AF-A0A947ASJ7-F1
#
_cell.length_a   1.000
_cell.length_b   1.000
_cell.length_c   1.000
_cell.angle_alpha   90.00
_cell.angle_beta   90.00
_cell.angle_gamma   90.00
#
_symmetry.space_group_name_H-M   'P 1'
#
loop_
_entity.id
_entity.type
_entity.pdbx_description
1 polymer ?
#
loop_
_entity_poly.entity_id
_entity_poly.type
_entity_poly.pdbx_seq_one_letter_code
_entity_poly.pdbx_strand_id
1 'polypeptide(L)'
;MKRSKNCLLIFILTVACFLPQIAAADTGVERWTFGSWQAEHMLSWGGKNLVVDFGANGLWNFDGSWIRLSLWNPEKLAVWGKHNLAVDFGPHGLWNYDGRSWTKLALGTL
;
A
#
# COMPACT_ATOMS: atom_id res chain seq x y z
N MET A 1 55.47 29.29 -17.10
CA MET A 1 54.90 28.43 -16.03
C MET A 1 53.84 27.53 -16.66
N LYS A 2 54.21 26.30 -17.02
CA LYS A 2 53.36 25.37 -17.78
C LYS A 2 52.39 24.70 -16.81
N ARG A 3 51.13 25.20 -16.72
CA ARG A 3 50.08 24.50 -15.97
C ARG A 3 49.90 23.12 -16.62
N SER A 4 50.40 22.07 -15.98
CA SER A 4 50.21 20.71 -16.45
C SER A 4 48.72 20.42 -16.42
N LYS A 5 48.18 20.04 -17.58
CA LYS A 5 46.75 19.72 -17.76
C LYS A 5 46.29 18.61 -16.77
N ASN A 6 47.25 17.87 -16.22
CA ASN A 6 47.08 16.82 -15.22
C ASN A 6 46.63 17.35 -13.85
N CYS A 7 47.01 18.57 -13.45
CA CYS A 7 46.60 19.15 -12.16
C CYS A 7 45.12 19.60 -12.17
N LEU A 8 44.63 20.02 -13.34
CA LEU A 8 43.22 20.37 -13.55
C LEU A 8 42.33 19.12 -13.67
N LEU A 9 42.85 18.04 -14.24
CA LEU A 9 42.13 16.78 -14.42
C LEU A 9 41.88 16.03 -13.10
N ILE A 10 42.84 16.08 -12.17
CA ILE A 10 42.72 15.47 -10.83
C ILE A 10 41.65 16.20 -9.99
N PHE A 11 41.56 17.52 -10.10
CA PHE A 11 40.56 18.32 -9.36
C PHE A 11 39.12 18.05 -9.85
N ILE A 12 38.94 17.78 -11.15
CA ILE A 12 37.65 17.40 -11.72
C ILE A 12 37.26 15.97 -11.29
N LEU A 13 38.22 15.05 -11.18
CA LEU A 13 37.94 13.69 -10.69
C LEU A 13 37.58 13.65 -9.21
N THR A 14 38.21 14.47 -8.35
CA THR A 14 37.93 14.44 -6.90
C THR A 14 36.59 15.10 -6.53
N VAL A 15 36.12 16.09 -7.30
CA VAL A 15 34.82 16.73 -7.09
C VAL A 15 33.66 15.83 -7.55
N ALA A 16 33.86 15.02 -8.58
CA ALA A 16 32.85 14.07 -9.06
C ALA A 16 32.58 12.93 -8.06
N CYS A 17 33.56 12.56 -7.22
CA CYS A 17 33.42 11.50 -6.22
C CYS A 17 32.72 11.93 -4.91
N PHE A 18 32.48 13.24 -4.70
CA PHE A 18 31.85 13.79 -3.48
C PHE A 18 30.47 14.42 -3.71
N LEU A 19 29.93 14.34 -4.92
CA LEU A 19 28.50 14.55 -5.09
C LEU A 19 27.79 13.43 -4.31
N PRO A 20 26.80 13.74 -3.44
CA PRO A 20 25.90 12.69 -2.98
C PRO A 20 25.36 12.06 -4.25
N GLN A 21 25.68 10.79 -4.44
CA GLN A 21 25.07 9.97 -5.47
C GLN A 21 23.60 9.95 -5.09
N ILE A 22 22.81 10.88 -5.62
CA ILE A 22 21.36 10.79 -5.58
C ILE A 22 21.13 9.44 -6.23
N ALA A 23 20.80 8.45 -5.40
CA ALA A 23 20.59 7.10 -5.85
C ALA A 23 19.69 7.21 -7.06
N ALA A 24 20.19 6.72 -8.20
CA ALA A 24 19.38 6.59 -9.39
C ALA A 24 18.05 5.98 -8.93
N ALA A 25 16.94 6.66 -9.23
CA ALA A 25 15.63 6.10 -9.00
C ALA A 25 15.67 4.67 -9.53
N ASP A 26 15.42 3.73 -8.63
CA ASP A 26 15.54 2.29 -8.84
C ASP A 26 14.91 1.92 -10.18
N THR A 27 15.76 1.60 -11.17
CA THR A 27 15.33 1.09 -12.48
C THR A 27 15.03 -0.41 -12.37
N GLY A 28 14.22 -0.78 -11.38
CA GLY A 28 13.79 -2.14 -11.12
C GLY A 28 12.79 -2.61 -12.18
N VAL A 29 13.33 -2.98 -13.34
CA VAL A 29 12.66 -3.84 -14.33
C VAL A 29 12.27 -5.14 -13.61
N GLU A 30 10.97 -5.49 -13.60
CA GLU A 30 10.36 -6.72 -13.02
C GLU A 30 10.03 -6.75 -11.50
N ARG A 31 9.61 -5.66 -10.86
CA ARG A 31 9.08 -5.72 -9.48
C ARG A 31 7.55 -5.53 -9.43
N TRP A 32 6.81 -6.59 -9.72
CA TRP A 32 5.33 -6.60 -9.77
C TRP A 32 4.60 -6.27 -8.46
N THR A 33 5.31 -6.05 -7.34
CA THR A 33 4.68 -5.99 -6.01
C THR A 33 5.13 -4.88 -5.07
N PHE A 34 5.95 -3.90 -5.45
CA PHE A 34 6.40 -2.84 -4.51
C PHE A 34 5.89 -1.47 -4.95
N GLY A 35 4.58 -1.25 -4.82
CA GLY A 35 3.93 0.05 -4.92
C GLY A 35 2.96 0.23 -3.76
N SER A 36 2.39 1.43 -3.58
CA SER A 36 1.52 1.73 -2.43
C SER A 36 0.37 0.74 -2.24
N TRP A 37 -0.06 0.02 -3.28
CA TRP A 37 -1.25 -0.87 -3.28
C TRP A 37 -0.92 -2.36 -3.07
N GLN A 38 -0.25 -2.71 -1.97
CA GLN A 38 -0.03 -4.12 -1.62
C GLN A 38 -1.27 -4.72 -0.94
N ALA A 39 -1.74 -5.86 -1.43
CA ALA A 39 -2.84 -6.58 -0.80
C ALA A 39 -2.33 -7.30 0.46
N GLU A 40 -2.92 -6.99 1.61
CA GLU A 40 -2.64 -7.65 2.89
C GLU A 40 -3.63 -8.81 3.12
N HIS A 41 -4.91 -8.60 2.80
CA HIS A 41 -5.96 -9.61 2.86
C HIS A 41 -6.88 -9.56 1.64
N MET A 42 -7.43 -10.71 1.24
CA MET A 42 -8.43 -10.78 0.16
C MET A 42 -9.46 -11.88 0.42
N LEU A 43 -10.73 -11.61 0.15
CA LEU A 43 -11.83 -12.56 0.34
C LEU A 43 -12.87 -12.44 -0.77
N SER A 44 -13.42 -13.57 -1.21
CA SER A 44 -14.64 -13.57 -2.02
C SER A 44 -15.84 -13.15 -1.18
N TRP A 45 -16.68 -12.23 -1.69
CA TRP A 45 -17.88 -11.74 -1.01
C TRP A 45 -19.07 -11.69 -1.98
N GLY A 46 -20.28 -12.01 -1.53
CA GLY A 46 -21.50 -11.91 -2.35
C GLY A 46 -21.56 -12.84 -3.58
N GLY A 47 -20.64 -13.81 -3.70
CA GLY A 47 -20.54 -14.77 -4.81
C GLY A 47 -19.98 -14.22 -6.12
N LYS A 48 -19.80 -12.89 -6.24
CA LYS A 48 -19.31 -12.24 -7.46
C LYS A 48 -18.37 -11.06 -7.20
N ASN A 49 -18.13 -10.74 -5.93
CA ASN A 49 -17.28 -9.62 -5.55
C ASN A 49 -15.99 -10.12 -4.89
N LEU A 50 -14.94 -9.33 -5.00
CA LEU A 50 -13.68 -9.52 -4.27
C LEU A 50 -13.49 -8.35 -3.32
N VAL A 51 -13.32 -8.64 -2.04
CA VAL A 51 -12.90 -7.65 -1.04
C VAL A 51 -11.40 -7.75 -0.87
N VAL A 52 -10.71 -6.62 -0.93
CA VAL A 52 -9.26 -6.54 -0.77
C VAL A 52 -8.92 -5.45 0.24
N ASP A 53 -8.10 -5.82 1.19
CA ASP A 53 -7.39 -4.92 2.07
C ASP A 53 -6.05 -4.54 1.42
N PHE A 54 -5.87 -3.24 1.13
CA PHE A 54 -4.62 -2.70 0.60
C PHE A 54 -3.77 -2.02 1.66
N GLY A 55 -3.83 -2.52 2.90
CA GLY A 55 -3.09 -2.01 4.04
C GLY A 55 -3.50 -0.59 4.40
N ALA A 56 -2.51 0.29 4.50
CA ALA A 56 -2.72 1.72 4.75
C ALA A 56 -3.59 2.45 3.70
N ASN A 57 -3.88 1.83 2.55
CA ASN A 57 -4.77 2.39 1.52
C ASN A 57 -6.24 1.95 1.69
N GLY A 58 -6.51 1.17 2.73
CA GLY A 58 -7.83 0.83 3.22
C GLY A 58 -8.45 -0.38 2.53
N LEU A 59 -9.74 -0.53 2.77
CA LEU A 59 -10.55 -1.65 2.33
C LEU A 59 -11.33 -1.32 1.06
N TRP A 60 -11.24 -2.21 0.07
CA TRP A 60 -11.83 -2.04 -1.25
C TRP A 60 -12.66 -3.26 -1.64
N ASN A 61 -13.67 -3.02 -2.47
CA ASN A 61 -14.48 -4.03 -3.12
C ASN A 61 -14.28 -3.93 -4.63
N PHE A 62 -14.15 -5.06 -5.30
CA PHE A 62 -14.18 -5.19 -6.74
C PHE A 62 -15.40 -5.97 -7.19
N ASP A 63 -16.26 -5.33 -7.98
CA ASP A 63 -17.48 -5.91 -8.55
C ASP A 63 -17.54 -5.79 -10.09
N GLY A 64 -16.36 -5.64 -10.72
CA GLY A 64 -16.20 -5.12 -12.08
C GLY A 64 -15.65 -3.70 -12.09
N SER A 65 -15.75 -2.99 -10.96
CA SER A 65 -15.09 -1.72 -10.68
C SER A 65 -14.54 -1.68 -9.25
N TRP A 66 -13.51 -0.87 -8.99
CA TRP A 66 -12.96 -0.69 -7.64
C TRP A 66 -13.78 0.34 -6.86
N ILE A 67 -14.33 -0.06 -5.72
CA ILE A 67 -15.11 0.77 -4.81
C ILE A 67 -14.43 0.76 -3.44
N ARG A 68 -14.01 1.92 -2.95
CA ARG A 68 -13.44 2.01 -1.59
C ARG A 68 -14.55 1.91 -0.57
N LEU A 69 -14.45 0.92 0.32
CA LEU A 69 -15.39 0.72 1.42
C LEU A 69 -14.96 1.46 2.70
N SER A 70 -13.66 1.58 2.95
CA SER A 70 -13.11 2.27 4.12
C SER A 70 -11.71 2.84 3.83
N LEU A 71 -11.33 3.88 4.59
CA LEU A 71 -9.97 4.44 4.62
C LEU A 71 -9.08 3.79 5.68
N TRP A 72 -9.66 3.10 6.66
CA TRP A 72 -8.91 2.44 7.72
C TRP A 72 -8.27 1.15 7.22
N ASN A 73 -7.08 0.84 7.76
CA ASN A 73 -6.44 -0.45 7.56
C ASN A 73 -7.18 -1.51 8.39
N PRO A 74 -7.83 -2.51 7.77
CA PRO A 74 -8.28 -3.72 8.45
C PRO A 74 -7.12 -4.47 9.11
N GLU A 75 -7.40 -5.15 10.22
CA GLU A 75 -6.51 -6.16 10.79
C GLU A 75 -7.02 -7.58 10.49
N LYS A 76 -8.34 -7.75 10.34
CA LYS A 76 -8.97 -9.04 9.99
C LYS A 76 -10.22 -8.83 9.16
N LEU A 77 -10.47 -9.77 8.25
CA LEU A 77 -11.68 -9.85 7.44
C LEU A 77 -12.35 -11.21 7.61
N ALA A 78 -13.68 -11.23 7.64
CA ALA A 78 -14.46 -12.47 7.57
C ALA A 78 -15.77 -12.25 6.82
N VAL A 79 -16.05 -13.09 5.82
CA VAL A 79 -17.35 -13.12 5.16
C VAL A 79 -18.23 -14.14 5.86
N TRP A 80 -19.47 -13.76 6.17
CA TRP A 80 -20.44 -14.66 6.79
C TRP A 80 -21.83 -14.50 6.16
N GLY A 81 -22.44 -15.63 5.80
CA GLY A 81 -23.64 -15.61 4.97
C GLY A 81 -23.41 -14.96 3.60
N LYS A 82 -24.49 -14.50 2.96
CA LYS A 82 -24.44 -14.04 1.56
C LYS A 82 -23.96 -12.59 1.40
N HIS A 83 -24.23 -11.73 2.37
CA HIS A 83 -24.04 -10.29 2.21
C HIS A 83 -23.23 -9.63 3.32
N ASN A 84 -22.77 -10.38 4.32
CA ASN A 84 -22.09 -9.78 5.46
C ASN A 84 -20.58 -9.93 5.36
N LEU A 85 -19.90 -8.81 5.55
CA LEU A 85 -18.46 -8.71 5.69
C LEU A 85 -18.17 -8.13 7.08
N ALA A 86 -17.67 -8.97 7.98
CA ALA A 86 -17.11 -8.53 9.24
C ALA A 86 -15.67 -8.05 9.03
N VAL A 87 -15.35 -6.89 9.60
CA VAL A 87 -14.05 -6.25 9.51
C VAL A 87 -13.62 -5.77 10.88
N ASP A 88 -12.48 -6.27 11.33
CA ASP A 88 -11.78 -5.75 12.49
C ASP A 88 -10.85 -4.62 12.04
N PHE A 89 -11.10 -3.40 12.51
CA PHE A 89 -10.23 -2.24 12.26
C PHE A 89 -9.39 -1.91 13.51
N GLY A 90 -9.11 -2.90 14.37
CA GLY A 90 -8.29 -2.76 15.56
C GLY A 90 -8.87 -1.72 16.53
N PRO A 91 -8.15 -0.64 16.86
CA PRO A 91 -8.65 0.44 17.72
C PRO A 91 -9.96 1.09 17.26
N HIS A 92 -10.31 1.00 15.97
CA HIS A 92 -11.58 1.53 15.45
C HIS A 92 -12.78 0.58 15.66
N GLY A 93 -12.53 -0.65 16.10
CA GLY A 93 -13.50 -1.66 16.50
C GLY A 93 -13.85 -2.68 15.43
N LEU A 94 -14.75 -3.59 15.80
CA LEU A 94 -15.30 -4.62 14.93
C LEU A 94 -16.58 -4.10 14.27
N TRP A 95 -16.67 -4.22 12.95
CA TRP A 95 -17.79 -3.74 12.16
C TRP A 95 -18.33 -4.82 11.22
N ASN A 96 -19.59 -4.69 10.83
CA ASN A 96 -20.22 -5.47 9.78
C ASN A 96 -20.69 -4.56 8.65
N TYR A 97 -20.32 -4.88 7.42
CA TYR A 97 -20.92 -4.32 6.21
C TYR A 97 -21.91 -5.31 5.60
N ASP A 98 -23.15 -4.90 5.42
CA ASP A 98 -24.23 -5.72 4.85
C ASP A 98 -24.38 -5.56 3.32
N GLY A 99 -23.45 -4.84 2.70
CA GLY A 99 -23.49 -4.46 1.28
C GLY A 99 -24.14 -3.11 1.00
N ARG A 100 -24.66 -2.43 2.03
CA ARG A 100 -25.26 -1.10 1.93
C ARG A 100 -24.80 -0.19 3.06
N SER A 101 -24.70 -0.72 4.26
CA SER A 101 -24.48 0.02 5.49
C SER A 101 -23.49 -0.68 6.41
N TRP A 102 -22.80 0.14 7.20
CA TRP A 102 -21.88 -0.31 8.23
C TRP A 102 -22.57 -0.30 9.59
N THR A 103 -22.43 -1.40 10.35
CA THR A 103 -22.88 -1.50 11.74
C THR A 103 -21.70 -1.84 12.63
N LYS A 104 -21.42 -1.03 13.66
CA LYS A 104 -20.38 -1.36 14.65
C LYS A 104 -20.92 -2.47 15.57
N LEU A 105 -20.18 -3.56 15.65
CA LEU A 105 -20.50 -4.72 16.50
C LEU A 105 -19.83 -4.62 17.88
N ALA A 106 -18.61 -4.08 17.94
CA ALA A 106 -17.89 -3.88 19.19
C ALA A 106 -16.95 -2.67 19.10
N LEU A 107 -16.61 -2.08 20.25
CA LEU A 107 -15.57 -1.07 20.35
C LEU A 107 -14.19 -1.69 20.07
N GLY A 108 -13.25 -0.85 19.63
CA GLY A 108 -11.85 -1.26 19.53
C GLY A 108 -11.19 -1.19 20.90
N THR A 109 -10.15 -2.00 21.05
CA THR A 109 -9.23 -1.94 22.20
C THR A 109 -7.94 -1.27 21.76
N LEU A 110 -7.41 -0.40 22.63
CA LEU A 110 -6.16 0.35 22.41
C LEU A 110 -4.93 -0.52 22.66
#